data_AF-A0A380MIQ7-F1
#
_entry.id   AF-A0A380MIQ7-F1
#
_cell.length_a   1.000
_cell.length_b   1.000
_cell.length_c   1.000
_cell.angle_alpha   90.00
_cell.angle_beta   90.00
_cell.angle_gamma   90.00
#
_symmetry.space_group_name_H-M   'P 1'
#
loop_
_entity.id
_entity.type
_entity.pdbx_description
1 polymer ?
#
loop_
_entity_poly.entity_id
_entity_poly.type
_entity_poly.pdbx_seq_one_letter_code
_entity_poly.pdbx_strand_id
1 'polypeptide(L)' 'MRELLCAAVVSVFLSACTTMSFSDKHKLYEVRMMNGDSLYTRSKPQLDGDGYYRFDDVDNQHYIINDNLVLFIEASEFAK' A
#
# COMPACT_ATOMS: atom_id res chain seq x y z
N MET A 1 17.25 17.88 45.26
CA MET A 1 16.01 18.02 44.46
C MET A 1 16.29 18.43 43.02
N ARG A 2 17.21 17.76 42.31
CA ARG A 2 17.61 18.11 40.94
C ARG A 2 17.64 16.92 39.97
N GLU A 3 17.44 15.71 40.50
CA GLU A 3 17.47 14.44 39.74
C GLU A 3 16.06 13.92 39.40
N LEU A 4 15.01 14.39 40.07
CA LEU A 4 13.63 13.90 39.90
C LEU A 4 12.85 14.59 38.76
N LEU A 5 13.35 15.73 38.27
CA LEU A 5 12.72 16.48 37.18
C LEU A 5 13.02 15.89 35.80
N CYS A 6 14.13 15.16 35.63
CA CYS A 6 14.48 14.55 34.35
C CYS A 6 13.63 13.31 34.01
N ALA A 7 13.18 12.56 35.02
CA ALA A 7 12.44 11.32 34.80
C ALA A 7 11.00 11.54 34.34
N ALA A 8 10.37 12.66 34.72
CA ALA A 8 8.98 12.96 34.39
C ALA A 8 8.78 13.45 32.93
N VAL A 9 9.83 14.03 32.33
CA VAL A 9 9.75 14.55 30.95
C VAL A 9 9.91 13.42 29.93
N VAL A 10 10.72 12.40 30.25
CA VAL A 10 11.00 11.27 29.32
C VAL A 10 9.77 10.36 29.14
N SER A 11 9.02 10.09 30.20
CA SER A 11 7.87 9.17 30.16
C SER A 11 6.66 9.70 29.37
N VAL A 12 6.54 11.01 29.18
CA VAL A 12 5.48 11.60 28.34
C VAL A 12 5.76 11.40 26.85
N PHE A 13 7.04 11.37 26.42
CA PHE A 13 7.39 11.17 25.02
C PHE A 13 7.27 9.71 24.55
N LEU A 14 7.36 8.73 25.45
CA LEU A 14 7.20 7.31 25.08
C LEU A 14 5.74 6.86 24.96
N SER A 15 4.78 7.64 25.44
CA SER A 15 3.35 7.30 25.40
C SER A 15 2.66 7.69 24.08
N ALA A 16 3.37 8.39 23.19
CA ALA A 16 2.80 8.92 21.94
C ALA A 16 2.93 7.98 20.72
N CYS A 17 3.60 6.82 20.85
CA CYS A 17 3.85 5.92 19.73
C CYS A 17 2.92 4.69 19.64
N THR A 18 1.99 4.48 20.58
CA THR A 18 1.31 3.19 20.70
C THR A 18 -0.15 3.13 20.27
N THR A 19 -0.78 4.22 19.79
CA THR A 19 -2.22 4.17 19.42
C THR A 19 -2.55 4.97 18.18
N MET A 20 -1.94 4.63 17.05
CA MET A 20 -2.53 4.84 15.72
C MET A 20 -2.27 3.61 14.84
N SER A 21 -2.58 2.41 15.34
CA SER A 21 -2.95 1.31 14.44
C SER A 21 -4.42 1.50 14.10
N PHE A 22 -4.69 2.57 13.35
CA PHE A 22 -5.90 2.61 12.54
C PHE A 22 -5.83 1.36 11.67
N SER A 23 -6.86 0.52 11.78
CA SER A 23 -7.04 -0.63 10.91
C SER A 23 -7.28 -0.08 9.50
N ASP A 24 -6.21 0.32 8.82
CA ASP A 24 -6.21 0.71 7.43
C ASP A 24 -6.61 -0.53 6.66
N LYS A 25 -7.89 -0.61 6.28
CA LYS A 25 -8.30 -1.43 5.17
C LYS A 25 -7.54 -0.91 3.96
N HIS A 26 -6.36 -1.48 3.70
CA HIS A 26 -5.58 -1.13 2.53
C HIS A 26 -6.36 -1.65 1.32
N LYS A 27 -7.09 -0.75 0.67
CA LYS A 27 -7.73 -1.01 -0.60
C LYS A 27 -6.61 -1.16 -1.63
N LEU A 28 -6.42 -2.37 -2.11
CA LEU A 28 -5.51 -2.65 -3.21
C LEU A 28 -6.32 -2.82 -4.50
N TYR A 29 -5.63 -2.79 -5.63
CA TYR A 29 -6.19 -3.15 -6.92
C TYR A 29 -5.51 -4.42 -7.40
N GLU A 30 -6.31 -5.43 -7.71
CA GLU A 30 -5.86 -6.63 -8.40
C GLU A 30 -5.82 -6.33 -9.90
N VAL A 31 -4.66 -6.57 -10.51
CA VAL A 31 -4.48 -6.64 -11.95
C VAL A 31 -4.41 -8.12 -12.29
N ARG A 32 -5.53 -8.68 -12.75
CA ARG A 32 -5.60 -10.08 -13.19
C ARG A 32 -5.12 -10.17 -14.63
N MET A 33 -4.12 -11.00 -14.86
CA MET A 33 -3.52 -11.25 -16.16
C MET A 33 -4.28 -12.37 -16.89
N MET A 34 -4.24 -12.37 -18.23
CA MET A 34 -4.90 -13.42 -19.04
C MET A 34 -4.31 -14.83 -18.81
N ASN A 35 -3.05 -14.91 -18.37
CA ASN A 35 -2.41 -16.20 -18.04
C ASN A 35 -2.84 -16.73 -16.66
N GLY A 36 -3.66 -15.99 -15.91
CA GLY A 36 -4.14 -16.35 -14.57
C GLY A 36 -3.37 -15.69 -13.42
N ASP A 37 -2.21 -15.09 -13.68
CA ASP A 37 -1.41 -14.41 -12.66
C ASP A 37 -2.13 -13.17 -12.12
N SER A 38 -1.83 -12.80 -10.88
CA SER A 38 -2.34 -11.58 -10.25
C SER A 38 -1.19 -10.73 -9.75
N LEU A 39 -1.25 -9.44 -10.07
CA LEU A 39 -0.42 -8.42 -9.45
C LEU A 39 -1.30 -7.53 -8.59
N TYR A 40 -0.74 -7.00 -7.49
CA TYR A 40 -1.47 -6.12 -6.59
C TYR A 40 -0.77 -4.78 -6.50
N THR A 41 -1.53 -3.70 -6.61
CA THR A 41 -1.00 -2.33 -6.50
C THR A 41 -1.87 -1.47 -5.58
N ARG A 42 -1.28 -0.42 -5.01
CA ARG A 42 -1.94 0.48 -4.05
C ARG A 42 -2.86 1.49 -4.72
N SER A 43 -2.64 1.78 -6.01
CA SER A 43 -3.42 2.73 -6.79
C SER A 43 -3.95 2.05 -8.05
N LYS A 44 -5.08 2.51 -8.58
CA LYS A 44 -5.64 1.93 -9.80
C LYS A 44 -4.73 2.26 -11.00
N PRO A 45 -4.15 1.27 -11.70
CA PRO A 45 -3.39 1.53 -12.92
C PRO A 45 -4.25 2.25 -13.95
N GLN A 46 -3.66 3.25 -14.59
CA GLN A 46 -4.28 3.97 -15.71
C GLN A 46 -3.71 3.44 -17.02
N LEU A 47 -4.57 3.37 -18.03
CA LEU A 47 -4.15 3.02 -19.37
C LEU A 47 -3.57 4.25 -20.03
N ASP A 48 -2.32 4.18 -20.45
CA ASP A 48 -1.67 5.24 -21.21
C ASP A 48 -2.13 5.21 -22.67
N GLY A 49 -1.95 6.33 -23.38
CA GLY A 49 -2.40 6.49 -24.77
C GLY A 49 -1.69 5.56 -25.78
N ASP A 50 -0.64 4.85 -25.36
CA ASP A 50 0.09 3.87 -26.16
C ASP A 50 -0.33 2.41 -25.94
N GLY A 51 -1.39 2.17 -25.14
CA GLY A 51 -1.94 0.84 -24.90
C GLY A 51 -1.23 0.05 -23.80
N TYR A 52 -0.51 0.74 -22.90
CA TYR A 52 0.18 0.10 -21.78
C TYR A 52 -0.30 0.64 -20.43
N TYR A 53 -0.35 -0.25 -19.45
CA TYR A 53 -0.44 0.09 -18.03
C TYR A 53 0.97 0.20 -17.45
N ARG A 54 1.23 1.28 -16.72
CA ARG A 54 2.49 1.51 -15.98
C ARG A 54 2.19 1.73 -14.52
N PHE A 55 2.69 0.85 -13.66
CA PHE A 55 2.41 0.93 -12.23
C PHE A 55 3.48 0.18 -11.42
N ASP A 56 3.56 0.52 -10.15
CA ASP A 56 4.35 -0.20 -9.17
C ASP A 56 3.41 -1.11 -8.36
N ASP A 57 3.87 -2.33 -8.08
CA ASP A 57 3.13 -3.25 -7.21
C ASP A 57 3.31 -2.92 -5.73
N VAL A 58 2.74 -3.75 -4.86
CA VAL A 58 2.88 -3.61 -3.40
C VAL A 58 4.33 -3.73 -2.91
N ASP A 59 5.21 -4.38 -3.66
CA ASP A 59 6.63 -4.56 -3.31
C ASP A 59 7.54 -3.50 -3.96
N ASN A 60 6.95 -2.51 -4.65
CA ASN A 60 7.62 -1.46 -5.42
C ASN A 60 8.38 -1.98 -6.64
N GLN A 61 7.98 -3.14 -7.18
CA GLN A 61 8.44 -3.60 -8.47
C GLN A 61 7.67 -2.85 -9.56
N HIS A 62 8.41 -2.27 -10.51
CA HIS A 62 7.83 -1.54 -11.63
C HIS A 62 7.44 -2.50 -12.77
N TYR A 63 6.23 -2.30 -13.31
CA TYR A 63 5.70 -3.07 -14.44
C TYR A 63 5.26 -2.16 -15.60
N ILE A 64 5.44 -2.69 -16.81
CA ILE A 64 4.90 -2.14 -18.06
C ILE A 64 4.17 -3.27 -18.76
N ILE A 65 2.84 -3.20 -18.81
CA ILE A 65 1.99 -4.30 -19.27
C ILE A 65 1.10 -3.82 -20.40
N ASN A 66 1.10 -4.53 -21.53
CA ASN A 66 0.19 -4.25 -22.64
C ASN A 66 -1.26 -4.57 -22.24
N ASP A 67 -2.22 -3.74 -22.65
CA ASP A 67 -3.63 -3.86 -22.29
C ASP A 67 -4.24 -5.22 -22.67
N ASN A 68 -3.82 -5.81 -23.79
CA ASN A 68 -4.29 -7.12 -24.26
C ASN A 68 -3.86 -8.28 -23.36
N LEU A 69 -2.96 -8.07 -22.40
CA LEU A 69 -2.55 -9.09 -21.43
C LEU A 69 -3.33 -9.00 -20.12
N VAL A 70 -4.13 -7.95 -19.92
CA VAL A 70 -4.91 -7.71 -18.71
C VAL A 70 -6.33 -8.25 -18.91
N LEU A 71 -6.78 -9.12 -18.01
CA LEU A 71 -8.14 -9.62 -17.98
C LEU A 71 -9.08 -8.61 -17.30
N PHE A 72 -8.71 -8.12 -16.11
CA PHE A 72 -9.44 -7.06 -15.42
C PHE A 72 -8.56 -6.33 -14.39
N ILE A 73 -9.05 -5.15 -13.97
CA ILE A 73 -8.48 -4.37 -12.86
C ILE A 73 -9.59 -3.99 -11.89
N GLU A 74 -9.56 -4.56 -10.69
CA GLU A 74 -10.62 -4.36 -9.69
C GLU A 74 -10.07 -4.07 -8.29
N ALA A 75 -10.84 -3.33 -7.50
CA ALA A 75 -10.49 -3.11 -6.11
C ALA A 75 -10.69 -4.38 -5.28
N SER A 76 -9.66 -4.77 -4.54
CA SER A 76 -9.69 -5.88 -3.61
C SER A 76 -9.61 -5.37 -2.18
N GLU A 77 -10.56 -5.81 -1.35
CA GLU A 77 -10.54 -5.55 0.09
C GLU A 77 -9.84 -6.71 0.80
N PHE A 78 -8.68 -6.42 1.39
CA PHE A 78 -7.95 -7.39 2.21
C PHE A 78 -8.25 -7.09 3.68
N ALA A 79 -8.82 -8.07 4.38
CA ALA A 79 -8.85 -8.06 5.84
C ALA A 79 -7.45 -8.44 6.33
N LYS A 80 -6.90 -7.64 7.24
CA LYS A 80 -5.64 -7.94 7.94
C LYS A 80 -5.87 -9.00 9.01
#